data_AF-A0AAD5J9C7-F1
#
_entry.id   AF-A0AAD5J9C7-F1
#
_cell.length_a   1.000
_cell.length_b   1.000
_cell.length_c   1.000
_cell.angle_alpha   90.00
_cell.angle_beta   90.00
_cell.angle_gamma   90.00
#
_symmetry.space_group_name_H-M   'P 1'
#
loop_
_entity.id
_entity.type
_entity.pdbx_description
1 polymer ?
#
loop_
_entity_poly.entity_id
_entity_poly.type
_entity_poly.pdbx_seq_one_letter_code
_entity_poly.pdbx_strand_id
1 'polypeptide(L)'
;MRTEVPEFQGSLQPEEFLEWVGIDEEILEFKKVPEREKVALVSTRLRGRAAAWWQQLKLTRNRSGKPKISVWEKMKGKLRAEFLPHNFKG
;
A
#
# COMPACT_ATOMS: atom_id res chain seq x y z
N MET A 1 -18.05 -1.64 13.42
CA MET A 1 -17.12 -0.83 12.61
C MET A 1 -15.77 -1.52 12.59
N ARG A 2 -15.21 -1.81 11.41
CA ARG A 2 -13.87 -2.41 11.29
C ARG A 2 -12.86 -1.32 11.63
N THR A 3 -12.17 -1.45 12.75
CA THR A 3 -11.26 -0.41 13.26
C THR A 3 -9.80 -0.75 13.00
N GLU A 4 -9.50 -1.82 12.27
CA GLU A 4 -8.13 -2.20 11.93
C GLU A 4 -7.90 -2.14 10.43
N VAL A 5 -6.75 -1.59 10.05
CA VAL A 5 -6.24 -1.58 8.67
C VAL A 5 -6.22 -3.04 8.19
N PRO A 6 -7.03 -3.42 7.18
CA PRO A 6 -7.07 -4.78 6.66
C PRO A 6 -5.73 -5.22 6.07
N GLU A 7 -5.53 -6.53 6.03
CA GLU A 7 -4.36 -7.10 5.38
C GLU A 7 -4.55 -7.19 3.86
N PHE A 8 -3.46 -7.02 3.13
CA PHE A 8 -3.44 -7.22 1.68
C PHE A 8 -2.37 -8.21 1.28
N GLN A 9 -2.80 -9.30 0.63
CA GLN A 9 -1.91 -10.40 0.22
C GLN A 9 -1.22 -10.16 -1.13
N GLY A 10 -1.67 -9.16 -1.91
CA GLY A 10 -1.19 -8.94 -3.28
C GLY A 10 -2.01 -9.66 -4.33
N SER A 11 -3.34 -9.60 -4.22
CA SER A 11 -4.28 -10.20 -5.17
C SER A 11 -4.06 -9.70 -6.61
N LEU A 12 -4.47 -10.52 -7.58
CA LEU A 12 -4.52 -10.18 -8.99
C LEU A 12 -5.89 -9.58 -9.40
N GLN A 13 -6.87 -9.60 -8.51
CA GLN A 13 -8.18 -9.03 -8.74
C GLN A 13 -8.16 -7.53 -8.44
N PRO A 14 -8.42 -6.67 -9.44
CA PRO A 14 -8.41 -5.21 -9.26
C PRO A 14 -9.39 -4.74 -8.19
N GLU A 15 -10.58 -5.36 -8.14
CA GLU A 15 -11.66 -5.00 -7.24
C GLU A 15 -11.26 -5.20 -5.78
N GLU A 16 -10.62 -6.32 -5.45
CA GLU A 16 -10.11 -6.59 -4.10
C GLU A 16 -9.04 -5.58 -3.69
N PHE A 17 -8.17 -5.17 -4.63
CA PHE A 17 -7.17 -4.14 -4.37
C PHE A 17 -7.82 -2.77 -4.12
N LEU A 18 -8.79 -2.37 -4.94
CA LEU A 18 -9.49 -1.10 -4.79
C LEU A 18 -10.32 -1.02 -3.51
N GLU A 19 -11.05 -2.09 -3.19
CA GLU A 19 -11.78 -2.21 -1.93
C GLU A 19 -10.83 -2.09 -0.73
N TRP A 20 -9.71 -2.82 -0.76
CA TRP A 20 -8.70 -2.74 0.30
C TRP A 20 -8.14 -1.32 0.47
N VAL A 21 -7.76 -0.64 -0.62
CA VAL A 21 -7.28 0.75 -0.54
C VAL A 21 -8.35 1.67 0.04
N GLY A 22 -9.62 1.54 -0.40
CA GLY A 22 -10.73 2.36 0.11
C GLY A 22 -10.92 2.19 1.62
N ILE A 23 -10.97 0.95 2.10
CA ILE A 23 -11.10 0.65 3.54
C ILE A 23 -9.89 1.17 4.32
N ASP A 24 -8.68 1.00 3.80
CA ASP A 24 -7.47 1.52 4.44
C ASP A 24 -7.53 3.05 4.59
N GLU A 25 -7.97 3.77 3.56
CA GLU A 25 -8.09 5.23 3.58
C GLU A 25 -9.11 5.71 4.62
N GLU A 26 -10.30 5.11 4.65
CA GLU A 26 -11.33 5.42 5.64
C GLU A 26 -10.82 5.20 7.07
N ILE A 27 -10.07 4.11 7.31
CA ILE A 27 -9.53 3.80 8.64
C ILE A 27 -8.41 4.76 9.04
N LEU A 28 -7.51 5.10 8.11
CA LEU A 28 -6.43 6.06 8.37
C LEU A 28 -6.99 7.45 8.70
N GLU A 29 -8.04 7.87 8.00
CA GLU A 29 -8.74 9.14 8.25
C GLU A 29 -9.49 9.10 9.58
N PHE A 30 -10.30 8.05 9.83
CA PHE A 30 -11.04 7.90 11.07
C PHE A 30 -10.14 7.91 12.31
N LYS A 31 -8.99 7.23 12.24
CA LYS A 31 -7.99 7.21 13.32
C LYS A 31 -7.13 8.47 13.38
N LYS A 32 -7.26 9.39 12.44
CA LYS A 32 -6.41 10.59 12.31
C LYS A 32 -4.92 10.26 12.32
N VAL A 33 -4.54 9.17 11.62
CA VAL A 33 -3.15 8.72 11.59
C VAL A 33 -2.28 9.80 10.95
N PRO A 34 -1.22 10.28 11.64
CA PRO A 34 -0.31 11.27 11.08
C PRO A 34 0.31 10.78 9.77
N GLU A 35 0.46 11.66 8.77
CA GLU A 35 0.97 11.31 7.44
C GLU A 35 2.30 10.53 7.49
N ARG A 36 3.20 10.93 8.40
CA ARG A 36 4.51 10.30 8.62
C ARG A 36 4.44 8.84 9.10
N GLU A 37 3.31 8.43 9.67
CA GLU A 37 3.08 7.10 10.26
C GLU A 37 2.29 6.17 9.33
N LYS A 38 1.52 6.71 8.37
CA LYS A 38 0.65 5.94 7.47
C LYS A 38 1.40 4.84 6.71
N VAL A 39 2.53 5.19 6.08
CA VAL A 39 3.33 4.22 5.30
C VAL A 39 3.85 3.10 6.19
N ALA A 40 4.34 3.43 7.39
CA ALA A 40 4.82 2.43 8.33
C ALA A 40 3.68 1.50 8.74
N LEU A 41 2.54 2.06 9.15
CA LEU A 41 1.35 1.31 9.57
C LEU A 41 0.84 0.36 8.47
N VAL A 42 0.55 0.87 7.27
CA VAL A 42 0.03 0.05 6.17
C VAL A 42 1.03 -1.02 5.76
N SER A 43 2.34 -0.70 5.77
CA SER A 43 3.35 -1.70 5.43
C SER A 43 3.39 -2.90 6.38
N THR A 44 2.93 -2.75 7.63
CA THR A 44 2.80 -3.86 8.59
C THR A 44 1.63 -4.79 8.28
N ARG A 45 0.71 -4.39 7.40
CA ARG A 45 -0.48 -5.16 6.99
C ARG A 45 -0.34 -5.79 5.60
N LEU A 46 0.78 -5.55 4.91
CA LEU A 46 1.10 -6.30 3.70
C LEU A 46 1.48 -7.74 4.05
N ARG A 47 0.97 -8.68 3.27
CA ARG A 47 1.21 -10.13 3.39
C ARG A 47 1.56 -10.72 2.03
N GLY A 48 2.00 -11.97 2.01
CA GLY A 48 2.21 -12.74 0.78
C GLY A 48 3.02 -11.99 -0.29
N ARG A 49 2.47 -11.91 -1.50
CA ARG A 49 3.07 -11.23 -2.65
C ARG A 49 3.29 -9.75 -2.38
N ALA A 50 2.34 -9.07 -1.74
CA ALA A 50 2.47 -7.64 -1.43
C ALA A 50 3.63 -7.34 -0.47
N ALA A 51 3.80 -8.18 0.55
CA ALA A 51 4.94 -8.06 1.47
C ALA A 51 6.28 -8.25 0.74
N ALA A 52 6.39 -9.31 -0.09
CA ALA A 52 7.60 -9.59 -0.86
C ALA A 52 7.95 -8.44 -1.80
N TRP A 53 6.96 -7.92 -2.54
CA TRP A 53 7.12 -6.76 -3.41
C TRP A 53 7.61 -5.53 -2.65
N TRP A 54 7.01 -5.22 -1.48
CA TRP A 54 7.41 -4.04 -0.70
C TRP A 54 8.86 -4.13 -0.22
N GLN A 55 9.33 -5.31 0.18
CA GLN A 55 10.74 -5.52 0.53
C GLN A 55 11.65 -5.31 -0.68
N GLN A 56 11.31 -5.89 -1.83
CA GLN A 56 12.09 -5.70 -3.06
C GLN A 56 12.14 -4.23 -3.50
N LEU A 57 11.02 -3.51 -3.42
CA LEU A 57 10.97 -2.08 -3.73
C LEU A 57 11.90 -1.27 -2.83
N LYS A 58 11.90 -1.52 -1.51
CA LYS A 58 12.82 -0.87 -0.57
C LYS A 58 14.28 -1.14 -0.91
N LEU A 59 14.63 -2.40 -1.19
CA LEU A 59 16.00 -2.80 -1.55
C LEU A 59 16.46 -2.12 -2.84
N THR A 60 15.63 -2.14 -3.89
CA THR A 60 15.95 -1.51 -5.17
C THR A 60 16.13 0.00 -5.02
N ARG A 61 15.26 0.67 -4.27
CA ARG A 61 15.40 2.11 -4.01
C ARG A 61 16.70 2.44 -3.27
N ASN A 62 17.04 1.66 -2.25
CA ASN A 62 18.28 1.83 -1.49
C ASN A 62 19.51 1.70 -2.40
N ARG A 63 19.55 0.65 -3.25
CA ARG A 63 20.63 0.46 -4.23
C ARG A 63 20.75 1.61 -5.23
N SER A 64 19.62 2.20 -5.62
CA SER A 64 19.60 3.35 -6.54
C SER A 64 19.78 4.71 -5.85
N GLY A 65 20.14 4.75 -4.55
CA GLY A 65 20.28 6.01 -3.80
C GLY A 65 18.98 6.83 -3.66
N LYS A 66 17.82 6.21 -3.92
CA LYS A 66 16.52 6.89 -3.83
C LYS A 66 16.04 6.90 -2.38
N PRO A 67 15.44 8.01 -1.90
CA PRO A 67 14.93 8.09 -0.53
C PRO A 67 13.85 7.05 -0.26
N LYS A 68 13.65 6.68 1.01
CA LYS A 68 12.54 5.83 1.44
C LYS A 68 11.20 6.47 1.04
N ILE A 69 10.19 5.64 0.79
CA ILE A 69 8.82 6.13 0.61
C ILE A 69 8.27 6.41 2.02
N SER A 70 7.89 7.66 2.27
CA SER A 70 7.38 8.12 3.58
C SER A 70 6.06 8.90 3.47
N VAL A 71 5.51 9.02 2.26
CA VAL A 71 4.26 9.71 1.95
C VAL A 71 3.26 8.68 1.45
N TRP A 72 2.05 8.68 2.00
CA TRP A 72 1.02 7.70 1.69
C TRP A 72 0.65 7.69 0.21
N GLU A 73 0.45 8.87 -0.39
CA GLU A 73 0.16 9.01 -1.82
C GLU A 73 1.22 8.36 -2.71
N LYS A 74 2.50 8.48 -2.33
CA LYS A 74 3.60 7.85 -3.07
C LYS A 74 3.56 6.33 -2.95
N MET A 75 3.17 5.79 -1.79
CA MET A 75 2.98 4.36 -1.60
C MET A 75 1.79 3.84 -2.41
N LYS A 76 0.63 4.51 -2.36
CA LYS A 76 -0.54 4.18 -3.18
C LYS A 76 -0.23 4.15 -4.67
N GLY A 77 0.49 5.15 -5.18
CA GLY A 77 0.89 5.18 -6.59
C GLY A 77 1.75 3.97 -6.99
N LYS A 78 2.62 3.49 -6.09
CA LYS A 78 3.42 2.29 -6.33
C LYS A 78 2.61 1.00 -6.23
N LEU A 79 1.71 0.91 -5.26
CA LEU A 79 0.79 -0.21 -5.12
C LEU A 79 -0.12 -0.35 -6.35
N ARG A 80 -0.72 0.76 -6.81
CA ARG A 80 -1.53 0.79 -8.04
C ARG A 80 -0.75 0.30 -9.25
N ALA A 81 0.48 0.78 -9.44
CA ALA A 81 1.32 0.38 -10.56
C ALA A 81 1.73 -1.11 -10.53
N GLU A 82 1.74 -1.75 -9.36
CA GLU A 82 2.11 -3.16 -9.21
C GLU A 82 0.91 -4.10 -9.29
N PHE A 83 -0.20 -3.73 -8.65
CA PHE A 83 -1.33 -4.63 -8.39
C PHE A 83 -2.56 -4.37 -9.26
N LEU A 84 -2.61 -3.24 -9.99
CA LEU A 84 -3.62 -3.05 -11.03
C LEU A 84 -3.09 -3.48 -12.40
N PRO A 85 -3.91 -4.16 -13.21
CA PRO A 85 -3.61 -4.39 -14.63
C PRO A 85 -3.36 -3.07 -15.36
N HIS A 86 -2.43 -3.09 -16.32
CA HIS A 86 -2.06 -1.89 -17.08
C HIS A 86 -3.22 -1.32 -17.91
N ASN A 87 -4.21 -2.15 -18.24
CA ASN A 87 -5.42 -1.79 -18.96
C ASN A 87 -6.62 -1.51 -18.04
N PHE A 88 -6.42 -1.50 -16.72
CA PHE A 88 -7.48 -1.18 -15.78
C PHE A 88 -7.88 0.29 -15.96
N LYS A 89 -9.08 0.51 -16.52
CA LYS A 89 -9.72 1.82 -16.58
C LYS A 89 -10.71 1.89 -15.42
N GLY A 90 -10.30 2.58 -14.35
CA GLY A 90 -11.18 2.98 -13.25
C GLY A 90 -11.93 4.25 -13.59
#